data_AF-A0A970VZ20-F1
#
_entry.id   AF-A0A970VZ20-F1
#
_cell.length_a   1.000
_cell.length_b   1.000
_cell.length_c   1.000
_cell.angle_alpha   90.00
_cell.angle_beta   90.00
_cell.angle_gamma   90.00
#
_symmetry.space_group_name_H-M   'P 1'
#
loop_
_entity.id
_entity.type
_entity.pdbx_description
1 polymer ?
#
loop_
_entity_poly.entity_id
_entity_poly.type
_entity_poly.pdbx_seq_one_letter_code
_entity_poly.pdbx_strand_id
1 'polypeptide(L)'
;MKLRKKIIFLLVSVLLAAVLSLYGQAKYNLAVNAAVKSDDPIYQTTLKRDILCLMMAYPGYIQDLEVDSVGKTYVVLKSGKKIIY
;
A
#
# COMPACT_ATOMS: atom_id res chain seq x y z
N MET A 1 -18.43 38.81 -25.97
CA MET A 1 -17.00 38.38 -25.93
C MET A 1 -16.46 38.07 -24.52
N LYS A 2 -17.04 38.60 -23.43
CA LYS A 2 -16.53 38.39 -22.04
C LYS A 2 -16.84 37.01 -21.44
N LEU A 3 -18.00 36.41 -21.76
CA LEU A 3 -18.45 35.16 -21.13
C LEU A 3 -17.72 33.91 -21.65
N ARG A 4 -17.51 33.79 -22.97
CA ARG A 4 -16.75 32.69 -23.58
C ARG A 4 -15.29 32.65 -23.09
N LYS A 5 -14.66 33.82 -22.92
CA LYS A 5 -13.29 33.92 -22.37
C LYS A 5 -13.21 33.49 -20.91
N LYS A 6 -14.22 33.77 -20.08
CA LYS A 6 -14.30 33.29 -18.69
C LYS A 6 -14.47 31.77 -18.60
N ILE A 7 -15.29 31.18 -19.47
CA ILE A 7 -15.48 29.72 -19.55
C ILE A 7 -14.18 29.02 -19.97
N ILE A 8 -13.48 29.56 -20.97
CA ILE A 8 -12.18 29.02 -21.40
C ILE A 8 -11.16 29.11 -20.26
N PHE A 9 -11.11 30.23 -19.52
CA PHE A 9 -10.21 30.38 -18.39
C PHE A 9 -10.50 29.36 -17.27
N LEU A 10 -11.78 29.12 -16.96
CA LEU A 10 -12.21 28.12 -15.98
C LEU A 10 -11.81 26.70 -16.40
N LEU A 11 -11.99 26.34 -17.68
CA LEU A 11 -11.58 25.03 -18.19
C LEU A 11 -10.07 24.82 -18.11
N VAL A 12 -9.29 25.86 -18.43
CA VAL A 12 -7.82 25.81 -18.32
C VAL A 12 -7.37 25.67 -16.86
N SER A 13 -8.02 26.37 -15.91
CA SER A 13 -7.67 26.22 -14.49
C SER A 13 -8.01 24.84 -13.94
N VAL A 14 -9.11 24.23 -14.39
CA VAL A 14 -9.49 22.87 -14.00
C VAL A 14 -8.51 21.84 -14.57
N LEU A 15 -8.10 22.00 -15.82
CA LEU A 15 -7.06 21.17 -16.44
C LEU A 15 -5.73 21.28 -15.71
N LEU A 16 -5.32 22.49 -15.31
CA LEU A 16 -4.08 22.69 -14.55
C LEU A 16 -4.13 22.01 -13.18
N ALA A 17 -5.26 22.12 -12.46
CA ALA A 17 -5.45 21.46 -11.18
C ALA A 17 -5.42 19.92 -11.29
N ALA A 18 -6.01 19.35 -12.36
CA ALA A 18 -5.99 17.92 -12.61
C ALA A 18 -4.56 17.39 -12.83
N VAL A 19 -3.75 18.12 -13.59
CA VAL A 19 -2.34 17.78 -13.83
C VAL A 19 -1.54 17.79 -12.52
N LEU A 20 -1.68 18.84 -11.70
CA LEU A 20 -1.03 18.93 -10.37
C LEU A 20 -1.40 17.76 -9.44
N SER A 21 -2.67 17.35 -9.46
CA SER A 21 -3.19 16.25 -8.64
C SER A 21 -2.54 14.91 -9.01
N LEU A 22 -2.34 14.66 -10.31
CA LEU A 22 -1.72 13.43 -10.82
C LEU A 22 -0.24 13.33 -10.45
N TYR A 23 0.52 14.43 -10.52
CA TYR A 23 1.92 14.46 -10.09
C TYR A 23 2.09 14.16 -8.59
N GLY A 24 1.17 14.65 -7.75
CA GLY A 24 1.15 14.36 -6.32
C GLY A 24 0.91 12.89 -6.01
N GLN A 25 -0.09 12.29 -6.67
CA GLN A 25 -0.43 10.86 -6.53
C GLN A 25 0.76 9.96 -6.92
N ALA A 26 1.45 10.27 -8.01
CA ALA A 26 2.61 9.48 -8.47
C ALA A 26 3.77 9.46 -7.45
N LYS A 27 4.08 10.60 -6.83
CA LYS A 27 5.12 10.68 -5.79
C LYS A 27 4.74 9.94 -4.52
N TYR A 28 3.48 10.06 -4.10
CA TYR A 28 2.97 9.34 -2.94
C TYR A 28 3.07 7.82 -3.15
N ASN A 29 2.61 7.34 -4.32
CA ASN A 29 2.71 5.93 -4.67
C ASN A 29 4.16 5.45 -4.73
N LEU A 30 5.09 6.25 -5.25
CA LEU A 30 6.51 5.88 -5.28
C LEU A 30 7.11 5.78 -3.87
N ALA A 31 6.80 6.72 -2.99
CA ALA A 31 7.25 6.71 -1.59
C ALA A 31 6.67 5.52 -0.82
N VAL A 32 5.38 5.20 -1.03
CA VAL A 32 4.76 4.00 -0.48
C VAL A 32 5.47 2.75 -1.01
N ASN A 33 5.61 2.58 -2.32
CA ASN A 33 6.29 1.41 -2.90
C ASN A 33 7.74 1.25 -2.41
N ALA A 34 8.47 2.35 -2.18
CA ALA A 34 9.80 2.32 -1.60
C ALA A 34 9.80 1.87 -0.12
N ALA A 35 8.80 2.25 0.67
CA ALA A 35 8.63 1.79 2.05
C ALA A 35 8.13 0.34 2.14
N VAL A 36 7.31 -0.09 1.17
CA VAL A 36 6.74 -1.43 1.03
C VAL A 36 7.80 -2.48 0.72
N LYS A 37 8.76 -2.12 -0.14
CA LYS A 37 10.00 -2.89 -0.31
C LYS A 37 10.97 -2.55 0.82
N SER A 38 10.70 -3.05 2.03
CA SER A 38 11.78 -3.24 2.98
C SER A 38 12.65 -4.41 2.46
N ASP A 39 13.53 -4.08 1.50
CA ASP A 39 14.56 -5.00 0.98
C ASP A 39 15.69 -5.21 2.01
N ASP A 40 15.43 -4.84 3.27
CA ASP A 40 16.32 -5.09 4.40
C ASP A 40 16.36 -6.60 4.66
N PRO A 41 17.51 -7.25 4.39
CA PRO A 41 17.63 -8.70 4.52
C PRO A 41 17.47 -9.17 5.97
N ILE A 42 17.79 -8.33 6.97
CA ILE A 42 17.65 -8.65 8.39
C ILE A 42 16.18 -8.64 8.79
N TYR A 43 15.43 -7.63 8.33
CA TYR A 43 13.98 -7.57 8.55
C TYR A 43 13.28 -8.79 7.96
N GLN A 44 13.57 -9.12 6.69
CA GLN A 44 12.96 -10.27 6.00
C GLN A 44 13.31 -11.61 6.68
N THR A 45 14.55 -11.75 7.16
CA THR A 45 14.97 -12.96 7.88
C THR A 45 14.26 -13.09 9.22
N THR A 46 14.12 -11.99 9.96
CA THR A 46 13.46 -11.97 11.27
C THR A 46 11.97 -12.27 11.12
N LEU A 47 11.29 -11.62 10.18
CA LEU A 47 9.88 -11.84 9.87
C LEU A 47 9.58 -13.31 9.55
N LYS A 48 10.39 -13.92 8.66
CA LYS A 48 10.21 -15.35 8.30
C LYS A 48 10.40 -16.28 9.49
N ARG A 49 11.41 -16.02 10.33
CA ARG A 49 11.73 -16.84 11.50
C ARG A 49 10.61 -16.77 12.55
N ASP A 50 10.10 -15.59 12.81
CA ASP A 50 9.06 -15.38 13.81
C ASP A 50 7.71 -15.94 13.35
N ILE A 51 7.37 -15.81 12.05
CA ILE A 51 6.21 -16.47 11.44
C ILE A 51 6.33 -18.00 11.56
N LEU A 52 7.51 -18.56 11.31
CA LEU A 52 7.75 -19.99 11.50
C LEU A 52 7.49 -20.42 12.94
N CYS A 53 7.98 -19.64 13.92
CA CYS A 53 7.68 -19.88 15.34
C CYS A 53 6.17 -19.85 15.62
N LEU A 54 5.43 -18.89 15.07
CA LEU A 54 3.97 -18.80 15.18
C LEU A 54 3.27 -20.05 14.61
N MET A 55 3.69 -20.51 13.43
CA MET A 55 3.14 -21.72 12.80
C MET A 55 3.44 -22.99 13.60
N MET A 56 4.62 -23.08 14.22
CA MET A 56 4.99 -24.20 15.08
C MET A 56 4.28 -24.16 16.44
N ALA A 57 4.07 -22.99 17.02
CA ALA A 57 3.40 -22.83 18.32
C ALA A 57 1.89 -23.04 18.22
N TYR A 58 1.28 -22.70 17.08
CA TYR A 58 -0.17 -22.81 16.85
C TYR A 58 -0.48 -23.62 15.59
N PRO A 59 -0.05 -24.88 15.52
CA PRO A 59 -0.21 -25.71 14.34
C PRO A 59 -1.70 -25.93 14.07
N GLY A 60 -2.09 -25.78 12.80
CA GLY A 60 -3.47 -25.97 12.40
C GLY A 60 -4.44 -24.86 12.85
N TYR A 61 -3.98 -23.76 13.44
CA TYR A 61 -4.80 -22.55 13.63
C TYR A 61 -4.53 -21.52 12.52
N ILE A 62 -3.28 -21.44 12.07
CA ILE A 62 -2.86 -20.61 10.95
C ILE A 62 -3.15 -21.39 9.66
N GLN A 63 -3.86 -20.75 8.74
CA GLN A 63 -4.25 -21.30 7.45
C GLN A 63 -3.36 -20.77 6.32
N ASP A 64 -3.05 -19.48 6.33
CA ASP A 64 -2.30 -18.83 5.25
C ASP A 64 -1.57 -17.56 5.73
N LEU A 65 -0.74 -17.00 4.84
CA LEU A 65 -0.06 -15.73 4.98
C LEU A 65 -0.39 -14.84 3.78
N GLU A 66 -0.82 -13.62 4.04
CA GLU A 66 -1.09 -12.63 3.01
C GLU A 66 -0.21 -11.40 3.17
N VAL A 67 0.22 -10.81 2.05
CA VAL A 67 0.92 -9.54 2.05
C VAL A 67 0.06 -8.54 1.29
N ASP A 68 -0.29 -7.43 1.94
CA ASP A 68 -1.07 -6.38 1.29
C ASP A 68 -0.21 -5.61 0.27
N SER A 69 -0.87 -4.88 -0.63
CA SER A 69 -0.30 -3.89 -1.55
C SER A 69 0.66 -2.90 -0.88
N VAL A 70 0.51 -2.69 0.44
CA VAL A 70 1.37 -1.85 1.28
C VAL A 70 2.42 -2.66 2.06
N GLY A 71 2.75 -3.89 1.66
CA GLY A 71 3.86 -4.68 2.20
C GLY A 71 3.68 -5.20 3.62
N LYS A 72 2.51 -4.97 4.22
CA LYS A 72 2.16 -5.48 5.54
C LYS A 72 1.84 -6.97 5.43
N THR A 73 2.42 -7.76 6.32
CA THR A 73 2.18 -9.21 6.36
C THR A 73 1.07 -9.52 7.35
N TYR A 74 0.16 -10.39 6.95
CA TYR A 74 -0.99 -10.81 7.74
C TYR A 74 -0.99 -12.32 7.88
N VAL A 75 -1.20 -12.78 9.10
CA VAL A 75 -1.45 -14.18 9.40
C VAL A 75 -2.95 -14.43 9.29
N VAL A 76 -3.35 -15.32 8.38
CA VAL A 76 -4.74 -15.70 8.17
C VAL A 76 -5.03 -16.94 9.01
N LEU A 77 -5.96 -16.83 9.95
CA LEU A 77 -6.40 -17.95 10.78
C LEU A 77 -7.46 -18.77 10.06
N LYS A 78 -7.65 -20.03 10.48
CA LYS A 78 -8.75 -20.90 10.03
C LYS A 78 -10.15 -20.31 10.23
N SER A 79 -10.29 -19.38 11.15
CA SER A 79 -11.56 -18.64 11.36
C SER A 79 -11.82 -17.56 10.30
N GLY A 80 -10.88 -17.33 9.37
CA GLY A 80 -10.91 -16.23 8.40
C GLY A 80 -10.44 -14.89 8.97
N LYS A 81 -10.16 -14.80 10.27
CA LYS A 81 -9.61 -13.58 10.88
C LYS A 81 -8.15 -13.39 10.47
N LYS A 82 -7.78 -12.14 10.18
CA LYS A 82 -6.42 -11.72 9.82
C LYS A 82 -5.79 -10.97 10.98
N ILE A 83 -4.59 -11.37 11.36
CA ILE A 83 -3.78 -10.68 12.39
C ILE A 83 -2.60 -10.04 11.67
N ILE A 84 -2.40 -8.74 11.91
CA ILE A 84 -1.23 -8.04 11.40
C ILE A 84 0.02 -8.53 12.14
N TYR A 85 1.05 -8.87 11.39
CA TYR A 85 2.37 -9.20 11.90
C TYR A 85 3.32 -8.02 11.61
#